data_AF-A0A6S7HWL2-F1
#
_entry.id   AF-A0A6S7HWL2-F1
#
_cell.length_a   1.000
_cell.length_b   1.000
_cell.length_c   1.000
_cell.angle_alpha   90.00
_cell.angle_beta   90.00
_cell.angle_gamma   90.00
#
_symmetry.space_group_name_H-M   'P 1'
#
loop_
_entity.id
_entity.type
_entity.pdbx_description
1 polymer ?
#
loop_
_entity_poly.entity_id
_entity_poly.type
_entity_poly.pdbx_seq_one_letter_code
_entity_poly.pdbx_strand_id
1 'polypeptide(L)'
;MNFSSSLDTDDFLDGFPGGGFPGMHNLDPVPAPLNSNEISDMIGMDPQAMQVGVKIFYHEKQVLETVVGNHFGCRMYSGVDVTRAPGYNDSFAPVYGPAEVEQIRFPEEGSPTTIMDKLNRGLLLQWQQNSIQVTRFCQAHVFASGGCLGSNLVQLVRGQPTKVFDFNFFLSGLAEYKLAKAPVPLYEVFFSFGQQPATATTVDPGVLITVSVTHMNAKASISKMGSASDVIMSIEDECDVLAKHLQHVVRIQQPGN
;
A
#
# COMPACT_ATOMS: atom_id res chain seq x y z
N MET A 1 -12.91 16.35 -55.88
CA MET A 1 -12.23 16.18 -57.18
C MET A 1 -10.75 15.97 -56.89
N ASN A 2 -10.19 14.87 -57.38
CA ASN A 2 -8.81 14.44 -57.18
C ASN A 2 -7.80 15.47 -57.69
N PHE A 3 -6.65 15.58 -57.03
CA PHE A 3 -5.39 15.76 -57.73
C PHE A 3 -4.29 14.92 -57.07
N SER A 4 -3.73 14.03 -57.88
CA SER A 4 -2.51 13.27 -57.69
C SER A 4 -1.39 13.95 -58.49
N SER A 5 -0.19 14.00 -57.93
CA SER A 5 1.11 14.00 -58.65
C SER A 5 2.20 14.04 -57.56
N SER A 6 2.93 12.95 -57.31
CA SER A 6 4.16 12.54 -58.01
C SER A 6 5.16 13.69 -58.12
N LEU A 7 6.29 13.56 -57.43
CA LEU A 7 7.59 14.04 -57.90
C LEU A 7 8.70 13.16 -57.30
N ASP A 8 9.59 12.82 -58.21
CA ASP A 8 10.59 11.78 -58.18
C ASP A 8 11.81 12.09 -57.31
N THR A 9 12.41 10.99 -56.88
CA THR A 9 13.79 10.80 -56.43
C THR A 9 14.77 11.11 -57.55
N ASP A 10 15.76 11.94 -57.27
CA ASP A 10 17.20 11.66 -57.45
C ASP A 10 17.95 12.99 -57.46
N ASP A 11 18.85 13.18 -56.49
CA ASP A 11 20.17 13.71 -56.82
C ASP A 11 21.14 13.64 -55.63
N PHE A 12 22.39 13.35 -55.99
CA PHE A 12 23.63 13.48 -55.22
C PHE A 12 24.08 12.34 -54.31
N LEU A 13 24.59 11.29 -54.98
CA LEU A 13 25.82 10.61 -54.55
C LEU A 13 27.02 11.43 -55.01
N ASP A 14 27.94 11.78 -54.08
CA ASP A 14 29.37 11.54 -54.31
C ASP A 14 30.23 11.79 -53.05
N GLY A 15 31.05 10.77 -52.74
CA GLY A 15 32.37 10.91 -52.12
C GLY A 15 32.47 10.83 -50.60
N PHE A 16 32.96 9.70 -50.05
CA PHE A 16 34.19 9.61 -49.22
C PHE A 16 34.53 8.13 -48.91
N PRO A 17 35.83 7.80 -48.69
CA PRO A 17 36.39 6.45 -48.87
C PRO A 17 36.31 5.57 -47.62
N GLY A 18 36.51 4.28 -47.84
CA GLY A 18 36.43 3.23 -46.83
C GLY A 18 37.29 3.44 -45.58
N GLY A 19 36.66 3.14 -44.44
CA GLY A 19 37.28 2.89 -43.14
C GLY A 19 36.32 2.01 -42.35
N GLY A 20 36.79 0.84 -41.93
CA GLY A 20 35.98 -0.15 -41.23
C GLY A 20 35.33 0.42 -39.96
N PHE A 21 34.05 0.12 -39.77
CA PHE A 21 33.34 0.42 -38.53
C PHE A 21 33.97 -0.37 -37.36
N PRO A 22 34.46 0.30 -36.30
CA PRO A 22 34.79 -0.38 -35.06
C PRO A 22 33.49 -0.83 -34.37
N GLY A 23 33.58 -1.99 -33.73
CA GLY A 23 32.44 -2.78 -33.26
C GLY A 23 31.36 -1.99 -32.51
N MET A 24 30.11 -2.36 -32.81
CA MET A 24 28.97 -2.10 -31.95
C MET A 24 29.32 -2.65 -30.56
N HIS A 25 29.69 -1.76 -29.64
CA HIS A 25 29.62 -2.08 -28.22
C HIS A 25 28.16 -2.48 -27.95
N ASN A 26 27.98 -3.72 -27.48
CA ASN A 26 26.75 -4.15 -26.85
C ASN A 26 26.37 -3.07 -25.84
N LEU A 27 25.29 -2.33 -26.14
CA LEU A 27 24.57 -1.64 -25.09
C LEU A 27 24.09 -2.74 -24.16
N ASP A 28 24.57 -2.73 -22.92
CA ASP A 28 24.09 -3.64 -21.90
C ASP A 28 22.56 -3.64 -21.93
N PRO A 29 21.91 -4.82 -21.92
CA PRO A 29 20.46 -4.86 -21.88
C PRO A 29 20.00 -4.07 -20.67
N VAL A 30 19.15 -3.06 -20.90
CA VAL A 30 18.44 -2.35 -19.83
C VAL A 30 17.87 -3.42 -18.91
N PRO A 31 18.22 -3.45 -17.61
CA PRO A 31 17.70 -4.46 -16.71
C PRO A 31 16.18 -4.40 -16.76
N ALA A 32 15.57 -5.54 -17.09
CA ALA A 32 14.13 -5.66 -17.12
C ALA A 32 13.56 -5.19 -15.77
N PRO A 33 12.40 -4.51 -15.74
CA PRO A 33 11.74 -4.21 -14.48
C PRO A 33 11.58 -5.51 -13.69
N LEU A 34 12.07 -5.52 -12.45
CA LEU A 34 12.00 -6.66 -11.54
C LEU A 34 10.57 -7.18 -11.51
N ASN A 35 10.41 -8.48 -11.75
CA ASN A 35 9.08 -9.06 -11.75
C ASN A 35 8.55 -9.18 -10.30
N SER A 36 7.24 -9.11 -10.11
CA SER A 36 6.62 -9.14 -8.77
C SER A 36 6.94 -10.41 -7.96
N ASN A 37 7.26 -11.52 -8.65
CA ASN A 37 7.61 -12.78 -8.02
C ASN A 37 9.06 -12.77 -7.50
N GLU A 38 10.01 -12.21 -8.26
CA GLU A 38 11.41 -11.98 -7.86
C GLU A 38 11.50 -11.04 -6.66
N ILE A 39 10.67 -9.99 -6.64
CA ILE A 39 10.60 -9.07 -5.49
C ILE A 39 10.05 -9.80 -4.26
N SER A 40 9.03 -10.63 -4.42
CA SER A 40 8.45 -11.40 -3.31
C SER A 40 9.44 -12.42 -2.73
N ASP A 41 10.21 -13.10 -3.58
CA ASP A 41 11.25 -14.05 -3.21
C ASP A 41 12.44 -13.35 -2.52
N MET A 42 12.86 -12.17 -3.00
CA MET A 42 13.91 -11.36 -2.35
C MET A 42 13.52 -10.87 -0.95
N ILE A 43 12.23 -10.73 -0.66
CA ILE A 43 11.74 -10.24 0.64
C ILE A 43 11.52 -11.43 1.62
N GLY A 44 11.57 -12.69 1.18
CA GLY A 44 11.44 -13.86 2.05
C GLY A 44 10.10 -13.89 2.80
N MET A 45 9.01 -13.56 2.11
CA MET A 45 7.66 -13.58 2.67
C MET A 45 6.91 -14.80 2.17
N ASP A 46 6.24 -15.53 3.06
CA ASP A 46 5.25 -16.52 2.66
C ASP A 46 4.05 -15.80 2.02
N PRO A 47 3.83 -15.94 0.69
CA PRO A 47 2.72 -15.30 0.01
C PRO A 47 1.36 -15.86 0.45
N GLN A 48 1.33 -17.02 1.12
CA GLN A 48 0.11 -17.77 1.45
C GLN A 48 -0.53 -17.33 2.76
N ALA A 49 0.19 -16.66 3.66
CA ALA A 49 -0.34 -16.18 4.93
C ALA A 49 -0.52 -14.65 4.93
N MET A 50 -1.52 -14.16 4.18
CA MET A 50 -1.89 -12.73 4.23
C MET A 50 -2.42 -12.39 5.63
N GLN A 51 -1.71 -11.48 6.31
CA GLN A 51 -2.13 -10.92 7.59
C GLN A 51 -2.42 -9.43 7.47
N VAL A 52 -3.45 -9.01 8.18
CA VAL A 52 -3.89 -7.61 8.20
C VAL A 52 -4.02 -7.14 9.64
N GLY A 53 -3.28 -6.10 10.00
CA GLY A 53 -3.46 -5.41 11.27
C GLY A 53 -4.70 -4.51 11.21
N VAL A 54 -5.56 -4.58 12.22
CA VAL A 54 -6.78 -3.78 12.32
C VAL A 54 -6.72 -2.97 13.61
N LYS A 55 -6.95 -1.66 13.49
CA LYS A 55 -7.05 -0.73 14.62
C LYS A 55 -8.35 0.02 14.55
N ILE A 56 -9.05 0.15 15.68
CA ILE A 56 -10.28 0.91 15.79
C ILE A 56 -10.05 2.09 16.74
N PHE A 57 -10.48 3.26 16.32
CA PHE A 57 -10.40 4.50 17.07
C PHE A 57 -11.80 5.08 17.25
N TYR A 58 -12.09 5.55 18.47
CA TYR A 58 -13.20 6.44 18.75
C TYR A 58 -12.63 7.84 18.95
N HIS A 59 -12.94 8.75 18.03
CA HIS A 59 -12.14 9.95 17.82
C HIS A 59 -10.67 9.58 17.58
N GLU A 60 -9.75 10.17 18.34
CA GLU A 60 -8.32 9.88 18.33
C GLU A 60 -7.92 8.71 19.26
N LYS A 61 -8.83 8.23 20.11
CA LYS A 61 -8.52 7.19 21.10
C LYS A 61 -8.59 5.81 20.46
N GLN A 62 -7.46 5.10 20.42
CA GLN A 62 -7.43 3.69 20.04
C GLN A 62 -8.19 2.85 21.09
N VAL A 63 -9.18 2.09 20.65
CA VAL A 63 -10.03 1.23 21.50
C VAL A 63 -9.86 -0.26 21.21
N LEU A 64 -9.32 -0.61 20.04
CA LEU A 64 -9.03 -2.00 19.66
C LEU A 64 -7.81 -2.04 18.74
N GLU A 65 -6.98 -3.06 18.92
CA GLU A 65 -5.91 -3.45 18.00
C GLU A 65 -5.88 -4.98 17.93
N THR A 66 -5.91 -5.52 16.71
CA THR A 66 -5.88 -6.97 16.47
C THR A 66 -5.21 -7.27 15.13
N VAL A 67 -4.85 -8.54 14.91
CA VAL A 67 -4.32 -9.03 13.64
C VAL A 67 -5.24 -10.12 13.12
N VAL A 68 -5.70 -9.95 11.88
CA VAL A 68 -6.53 -10.92 11.16
C VAL A 68 -5.63 -11.76 10.28
N GLY A 69 -5.58 -13.06 10.57
CA GLY A 69 -4.90 -14.07 9.73
C GLY A 69 -5.87 -14.96 8.95
N ASN A 70 -7.18 -14.77 9.10
CA ASN A 70 -8.18 -15.55 8.38
C ASN A 70 -8.13 -15.26 6.87
N HIS A 71 -7.89 -16.28 6.06
CA HIS A 71 -7.74 -16.16 4.60
C HIS A 71 -9.00 -15.69 3.86
N PHE A 72 -10.19 -15.83 4.45
CA PHE A 72 -11.44 -15.29 3.88
C PHE A 72 -11.62 -13.79 4.16
N GLY A 73 -10.86 -13.24 5.10
CA GLY A 73 -10.97 -11.86 5.54
C GLY A 73 -11.69 -11.69 6.87
N CYS A 74 -12.22 -10.49 7.09
CA CYS A 74 -12.93 -10.15 8.32
C CYS A 74 -14.11 -9.22 8.08
N ARG A 75 -15.04 -9.20 9.02
CA ARG A 75 -16.17 -8.28 9.05
C ARG A 75 -16.17 -7.51 10.37
N MET A 76 -16.16 -6.19 10.27
CA MET A 76 -16.27 -5.29 11.42
C MET A 76 -17.72 -4.83 11.61
N TYR A 77 -18.33 -5.08 12.76
CA TYR A 77 -19.77 -4.88 12.97
C TYR A 77 -20.12 -4.54 14.42
N SER A 78 -21.28 -3.91 14.66
CA SER A 78 -21.82 -3.63 16.00
C SER A 78 -22.98 -4.54 16.40
N GLY A 79 -23.65 -5.14 15.40
CA GLY A 79 -24.84 -5.97 15.55
C GLY A 79 -24.54 -7.40 16.00
N VAL A 80 -25.15 -8.36 15.32
CA VAL A 80 -25.09 -9.78 15.70
C VAL A 80 -23.90 -10.49 15.06
N ASP A 81 -23.25 -11.33 15.87
CA ASP A 81 -22.28 -12.31 15.40
C ASP A 81 -23.01 -13.39 14.58
N VAL A 82 -22.84 -13.34 13.26
CA VAL A 82 -23.54 -14.24 12.33
C VAL A 82 -23.10 -15.70 12.47
N THR A 83 -21.90 -15.95 12.98
CA THR A 83 -21.41 -17.32 13.22
C THR A 83 -22.15 -18.01 14.37
N ARG A 84 -22.81 -17.21 15.24
CA ARG A 84 -23.59 -17.68 16.39
C ARG A 84 -25.10 -17.62 16.14
N ALA A 85 -25.53 -17.07 15.01
CA ALA A 85 -26.94 -16.88 14.70
C ALA A 85 -27.59 -18.21 14.26
N PRO A 86 -28.63 -18.70 14.95
CA PRO A 86 -29.33 -19.91 14.54
C PRO A 86 -29.93 -19.75 13.14
N GLY A 87 -29.66 -20.70 12.25
CA GLY A 87 -30.19 -20.69 10.88
C GLY A 87 -29.44 -19.79 9.90
N TYR A 88 -28.26 -19.26 10.27
CA TYR A 88 -27.38 -18.62 9.30
C TYR A 88 -26.96 -19.63 8.23
N ASN A 89 -27.10 -19.24 6.97
CA ASN A 89 -26.71 -20.01 5.80
C ASN A 89 -26.32 -19.05 4.67
N ASP A 90 -25.89 -19.58 3.53
CA ASP A 90 -25.37 -18.79 2.41
C ASP A 90 -26.35 -17.76 1.85
N SER A 91 -27.66 -17.93 2.08
CA SER A 91 -28.68 -16.95 1.65
C SER A 91 -28.58 -15.60 2.37
N PHE A 92 -27.89 -15.56 3.53
CA PHE A 92 -27.63 -14.33 4.28
C PHE A 92 -26.34 -13.61 3.85
N ALA A 93 -25.53 -14.21 2.97
CA ALA A 93 -24.29 -13.61 2.51
C ALA A 93 -24.47 -12.22 1.83
N PRO A 94 -25.52 -11.94 1.06
CA PRO A 94 -25.77 -10.59 0.53
C PRO A 94 -26.07 -9.53 1.62
N VAL A 95 -26.47 -9.98 2.81
CA VAL A 95 -26.80 -9.11 3.95
C VAL A 95 -25.56 -8.87 4.80
N TYR A 96 -24.80 -9.91 5.08
CA TYR A 96 -23.78 -9.91 6.13
C TYR A 96 -22.39 -10.37 5.68
N GLY A 97 -22.22 -10.84 4.46
CA GLY A 97 -20.98 -11.46 3.98
C GLY A 97 -20.89 -12.97 4.25
N PRO A 98 -19.80 -13.63 3.85
CA PRO A 98 -19.58 -15.05 4.12
C PRO A 98 -19.54 -15.34 5.62
N ALA A 99 -19.91 -16.55 6.04
CA ALA A 99 -19.84 -16.96 7.45
C ALA A 99 -18.39 -17.19 7.91
N GLU A 100 -17.51 -17.52 6.97
CA GLU A 100 -16.15 -17.98 7.17
C GLU A 100 -15.19 -16.85 7.53
N VAL A 101 -15.59 -15.59 7.32
CA VAL A 101 -14.78 -14.42 7.66
C VAL A 101 -14.73 -14.21 9.17
N GLU A 102 -13.59 -13.71 9.65
CA GLU A 102 -13.41 -13.41 11.06
C GLU A 102 -14.33 -12.26 11.50
N GLN A 103 -14.97 -12.42 12.66
CA GLN A 103 -15.97 -11.48 13.16
C GLN A 103 -15.34 -10.54 14.18
N ILE A 104 -15.15 -9.27 13.81
CA ILE A 104 -14.58 -8.23 14.69
C ILE A 104 -15.71 -7.32 15.15
N ARG A 105 -16.02 -7.35 16.45
CA ARG A 105 -17.05 -6.49 17.02
C ARG A 105 -16.47 -5.13 17.40
N PHE A 106 -17.14 -4.04 17.03
CA PHE A 106 -16.82 -2.72 17.56
C PHE A 106 -16.99 -2.71 19.09
N PRO A 107 -15.99 -2.26 19.87
CA PRO A 107 -16.09 -2.19 21.33
C PRO A 107 -17.31 -1.38 21.81
N GLU A 108 -18.02 -1.83 22.83
CA GLU A 108 -19.16 -1.06 23.36
C GLU A 108 -18.70 0.12 24.23
N GLU A 109 -17.61 -0.07 24.98
CA GLU A 109 -17.10 0.94 25.90
C GLU A 109 -16.56 2.16 25.18
N GLY A 110 -17.06 3.35 25.56
CA GLY A 110 -16.67 4.62 24.95
C GLY A 110 -17.17 4.81 23.51
N SER A 111 -18.07 3.94 23.04
CA SER A 111 -18.58 4.01 21.67
C SER A 111 -19.51 5.20 21.44
N PRO A 112 -19.47 5.83 20.25
CA PRO A 112 -20.42 6.87 19.89
C PRO A 112 -21.78 6.24 19.56
N THR A 113 -22.67 6.22 20.56
CA THR A 113 -23.98 5.57 20.50
C THR A 113 -24.87 6.03 19.33
N THR A 114 -24.65 7.25 18.83
CA THR A 114 -25.39 7.85 17.71
C THR A 114 -25.20 7.16 16.36
N ILE A 115 -24.11 6.40 16.18
CA ILE A 115 -23.80 5.71 14.91
C ILE A 115 -23.75 4.18 15.04
N MET A 116 -23.58 3.64 16.24
CA MET A 116 -23.40 2.19 16.45
C MET A 116 -24.58 1.37 15.90
N ASP A 117 -25.82 1.83 16.03
CA ASP A 117 -27.00 1.16 15.46
C ASP A 117 -26.99 1.13 13.92
N LYS A 118 -26.27 2.06 13.28
CA LYS A 118 -26.09 2.13 11.83
C LYS A 118 -25.00 1.18 11.32
N LEU A 119 -24.20 0.57 12.21
CA LEU A 119 -23.10 -0.33 11.90
C LEU A 119 -23.46 -1.83 12.00
N ASN A 120 -24.73 -2.17 12.20
CA ASN A 120 -25.18 -3.54 12.48
C ASN A 120 -24.69 -4.60 11.49
N ARG A 121 -24.76 -4.30 10.18
CA ARG A 121 -24.31 -5.22 9.11
C ARG A 121 -22.80 -5.12 8.83
N GLY A 122 -22.18 -4.03 9.27
CA GLY A 122 -20.74 -3.87 9.24
C GLY A 122 -20.11 -3.50 7.90
N LEU A 123 -18.78 -3.57 7.91
CA LEU A 123 -17.87 -3.41 6.79
C LEU A 123 -17.12 -4.75 6.60
N LEU A 124 -17.21 -5.33 5.41
CA LEU A 124 -16.57 -6.59 5.07
C LEU A 124 -15.26 -6.31 4.32
N LEU A 125 -14.17 -6.91 4.77
CA LEU A 125 -12.88 -6.94 4.08
C LEU A 125 -12.61 -8.38 3.65
N GLN A 126 -12.23 -8.55 2.39
CA GLN A 126 -11.87 -9.85 1.82
C GLN A 126 -10.53 -9.76 1.12
N TRP A 127 -9.80 -10.86 1.19
CA TRP A 127 -8.52 -11.01 0.54
C TRP A 127 -8.73 -11.65 -0.83
N GLN A 128 -8.22 -11.02 -1.87
CA GLN A 128 -8.23 -11.57 -3.23
C GLN A 128 -6.87 -11.34 -3.85
N GLN A 129 -6.11 -12.41 -4.11
CA GLN A 129 -4.79 -12.31 -4.76
C GLN A 129 -3.87 -11.26 -4.10
N ASN A 130 -3.75 -11.32 -2.77
CA ASN A 130 -2.98 -10.36 -1.95
C ASN A 130 -3.45 -8.90 -2.05
N SER A 131 -4.67 -8.67 -2.52
CA SER A 131 -5.35 -7.39 -2.50
C SER A 131 -6.42 -7.36 -1.42
N ILE A 132 -6.74 -6.17 -0.92
CA ILE A 132 -7.85 -5.95 0.00
C ILE A 132 -9.03 -5.39 -0.78
N GLN A 133 -10.12 -6.13 -0.80
CA GLN A 133 -11.40 -5.69 -1.31
C GLN A 133 -12.34 -5.42 -0.14
N VAL A 134 -13.04 -4.30 -0.18
CA VAL A 134 -14.00 -3.89 0.85
C VAL A 134 -15.42 -3.85 0.28
N THR A 135 -16.38 -4.32 1.06
CA THR A 135 -17.82 -4.17 0.76
C THR A 135 -18.53 -3.57 1.97
N ARG A 136 -19.19 -2.43 1.77
CA ARG A 136 -19.96 -1.73 2.81
C ARG A 136 -21.38 -2.29 2.89
N PHE A 137 -21.77 -2.88 4.02
CA PHE A 137 -23.15 -3.35 4.25
C PHE A 137 -23.94 -2.47 5.24
N CYS A 138 -23.24 -1.76 6.12
CA CYS A 138 -23.80 -0.85 7.10
C CYS A 138 -24.61 0.30 6.48
N GLN A 139 -25.46 0.93 7.29
CA GLN A 139 -26.25 2.09 6.88
C GLN A 139 -25.41 3.37 6.87
N ALA A 140 -24.50 3.52 7.83
CA ALA A 140 -23.58 4.67 7.90
C ALA A 140 -22.75 4.79 6.63
N HIS A 141 -22.54 6.02 6.13
CA HIS A 141 -21.56 6.27 5.07
C HIS A 141 -20.16 5.88 5.54
N VAL A 142 -19.35 5.35 4.63
CA VAL A 142 -17.97 4.98 4.92
C VAL A 142 -17.10 5.61 3.85
N PHE A 143 -16.10 6.37 4.28
CA PHE A 143 -15.10 6.97 3.40
C PHE A 143 -13.79 6.22 3.57
N ALA A 144 -13.16 5.85 2.46
CA ALA A 144 -11.91 5.12 2.41
C ALA A 144 -10.80 5.98 1.79
N SER A 145 -9.59 5.83 2.29
CA SER A 145 -8.37 6.49 1.78
C SER A 145 -7.14 5.68 2.16
N GLY A 146 -5.96 6.04 1.65
CA GLY A 146 -4.74 5.26 1.84
C GLY A 146 -4.61 4.09 0.87
N GLY A 147 -3.66 3.18 1.13
CA GLY A 147 -3.35 2.04 0.25
C GLY A 147 -3.18 2.46 -1.22
N CYS A 148 -3.90 1.78 -2.13
CA CYS A 148 -3.86 2.12 -3.55
C CYS A 148 -4.73 3.34 -3.92
N LEU A 149 -5.54 3.86 -2.99
CA LEU A 149 -6.32 5.10 -3.18
C LEU A 149 -5.45 6.35 -2.97
N GLY A 150 -4.33 6.23 -2.24
CA GLY A 150 -3.47 7.36 -1.91
C GLY A 150 -4.17 8.38 -1.02
N SER A 151 -4.03 9.67 -1.35
CA SER A 151 -4.73 10.77 -0.67
C SER A 151 -6.17 10.97 -1.16
N ASN A 152 -6.65 10.17 -2.12
CA ASN A 152 -8.01 10.30 -2.63
C ASN A 152 -9.00 9.74 -1.62
N LEU A 153 -9.97 10.56 -1.25
CA LEU A 153 -11.05 10.17 -0.37
C LEU A 153 -12.21 9.60 -1.19
N VAL A 154 -12.49 8.32 -1.03
CA VAL A 154 -13.50 7.59 -1.78
C VAL A 154 -14.67 7.22 -0.87
N GLN A 155 -15.87 7.69 -1.19
CA GLN A 155 -17.07 7.24 -0.50
C GLN A 155 -17.49 5.85 -1.01
N LEU A 156 -17.53 4.86 -0.13
CA LEU A 156 -17.90 3.49 -0.49
C LEU A 156 -19.39 3.38 -0.81
N VAL A 157 -19.68 2.80 -1.99
CA VAL A 157 -21.04 2.49 -2.42
C VAL A 157 -21.53 1.23 -1.70
N ARG A 158 -22.74 1.30 -1.15
CA ARG A 158 -23.30 0.22 -0.34
C ARG A 158 -23.52 -1.03 -1.19
N GLY A 159 -23.05 -2.17 -0.70
CA GLY A 159 -23.15 -3.48 -1.37
C GLY A 159 -22.26 -3.64 -2.61
N GLN A 160 -21.43 -2.65 -2.94
CA GLN A 160 -20.50 -2.73 -4.06
C GLN A 160 -19.08 -2.99 -3.57
N PRO A 161 -18.39 -4.02 -4.10
CA PRO A 161 -17.01 -4.29 -3.74
C PRO A 161 -16.09 -3.22 -4.33
N THR A 162 -15.16 -2.71 -3.53
CA THR A 162 -14.15 -1.71 -3.92
C THR A 162 -12.78 -2.23 -3.55
N LYS A 163 -11.82 -2.21 -4.49
CA LYS A 163 -10.42 -2.55 -4.16
C LYS A 163 -9.76 -1.33 -3.51
N VAL A 164 -9.18 -1.50 -2.33
CA VAL A 164 -8.57 -0.40 -1.54
C VAL A 164 -7.07 -0.60 -1.29
N PHE A 165 -6.58 -1.82 -1.49
CA PHE A 165 -5.16 -2.13 -1.46
C PHE A 165 -4.86 -3.21 -2.51
N ASP A 166 -3.70 -3.09 -3.15
CA ASP A 166 -3.19 -4.06 -4.12
C ASP A 166 -1.68 -4.24 -3.86
N PHE A 167 -1.28 -5.45 -3.47
CA PHE A 167 0.11 -5.71 -3.09
C PHE A 167 1.07 -5.59 -4.27
N ASN A 168 0.65 -5.96 -5.49
CA ASN A 168 1.51 -5.82 -6.67
C ASN A 168 1.71 -4.34 -7.01
N PHE A 169 0.65 -3.53 -6.94
CA PHE A 169 0.75 -2.08 -7.09
C PHE A 169 1.69 -1.47 -6.05
N PHE A 170 1.59 -1.93 -4.79
CA PHE A 170 2.48 -1.51 -3.71
C PHE A 170 3.95 -1.86 -4.01
N LEU A 171 4.25 -3.09 -4.45
CA LEU A 171 5.62 -3.51 -4.77
C LEU A 171 6.23 -2.71 -5.94
N SER A 172 5.44 -2.39 -6.96
CA SER A 172 5.88 -1.53 -8.05
C SER A 172 6.24 -0.12 -7.54
N GLY A 173 5.36 0.48 -6.73
CA GLY A 173 5.65 1.76 -6.08
C GLY A 173 6.88 1.69 -5.16
N LEU A 174 7.11 0.54 -4.52
CA LEU A 174 8.28 0.30 -3.69
C LEU A 174 9.58 0.30 -4.51
N ALA A 175 9.56 -0.32 -5.69
CA ALA A 175 10.69 -0.32 -6.62
C ALA A 175 10.99 1.09 -7.14
N GLU A 176 9.97 1.88 -7.45
CA GLU A 176 10.15 3.29 -7.85
C GLU A 176 10.70 4.16 -6.71
N TYR A 177 10.23 3.95 -5.48
CA TYR A 177 10.76 4.61 -4.29
C TYR A 177 12.26 4.30 -4.09
N LYS A 178 12.68 3.04 -4.27
CA LYS A 178 14.10 2.65 -4.21
C LYS A 178 14.98 3.39 -5.23
N LEU A 179 14.40 3.77 -6.36
CA LEU A 179 15.08 4.55 -7.41
C LEU A 179 14.97 6.06 -7.20
N ALA A 180 14.43 6.52 -6.06
CA ALA A 180 14.12 7.91 -5.75
C ALA A 180 13.19 8.58 -6.78
N LYS A 181 12.32 7.81 -7.45
CA LYS A 181 11.40 8.29 -8.50
C LYS A 181 9.99 8.57 -8.00
N ALA A 182 9.61 7.99 -6.86
CA ALA A 182 8.29 8.09 -6.27
C ALA A 182 8.38 8.21 -4.75
N PRO A 183 7.35 8.75 -4.06
CA PRO A 183 7.27 8.70 -2.60
C PRO A 183 7.09 7.26 -2.09
N VAL A 184 7.24 7.06 -0.78
CA VAL A 184 6.99 5.76 -0.13
C VAL A 184 5.54 5.34 -0.40
N PRO A 185 5.29 4.12 -0.92
CA PRO A 185 3.94 3.64 -1.13
C PRO A 185 3.22 3.37 0.19
N LEU A 186 1.91 3.67 0.24
CA LEU A 186 1.10 3.48 1.44
C LEU A 186 0.71 2.00 1.60
N TYR A 187 0.87 1.49 2.83
CA TYR A 187 0.49 0.13 3.23
C TYR A 187 -0.72 0.09 4.18
N GLU A 188 -1.24 1.25 4.53
CA GLU A 188 -2.34 1.45 5.48
C GLU A 188 -3.52 2.10 4.77
N VAL A 189 -4.71 1.59 5.04
CA VAL A 189 -6.00 2.08 4.54
C VAL A 189 -6.82 2.56 5.74
N PHE A 190 -7.43 3.73 5.62
CA PHE A 190 -8.28 4.32 6.65
C PHE A 190 -9.74 4.27 6.20
N PHE A 191 -10.63 3.94 7.13
CA PHE A 191 -12.08 3.95 6.96
C PHE A 191 -12.71 4.86 8.01
N SER A 192 -13.35 5.93 7.57
CA SER A 192 -14.09 6.87 8.42
C SER A 192 -15.58 6.60 8.33
N PHE A 193 -16.26 6.39 9.46
CA PHE A 193 -17.68 6.03 9.50
C PHE A 193 -18.55 7.23 9.87
N GLY A 194 -19.57 7.48 9.06
CA GLY A 194 -20.60 8.51 9.28
C GLY A 194 -20.15 9.95 9.03
N GLN A 195 -18.86 10.21 8.95
CA GLN A 195 -18.29 11.52 8.72
C GLN A 195 -17.18 11.47 7.67
N GLN A 196 -17.11 12.53 6.89
CA GLN A 196 -16.02 12.76 5.96
C GLN A 196 -14.81 13.28 6.75
N PRO A 197 -13.64 12.64 6.69
CA PRO A 197 -12.44 13.12 7.35
C PRO A 197 -11.87 14.36 6.64
N ALA A 198 -11.18 15.21 7.38
CA ALA A 198 -10.36 16.30 6.88
C ALA A 198 -8.99 15.81 6.38
N THR A 199 -8.49 14.69 6.93
CA THR A 199 -7.20 14.09 6.55
C THR A 199 -7.38 12.71 5.92
N ALA A 200 -6.64 12.43 4.84
CA ALA A 200 -6.77 11.17 4.11
C ALA A 200 -5.84 10.04 4.59
N THR A 201 -4.77 10.34 5.33
CA THR A 201 -3.70 9.36 5.64
C THR A 201 -3.39 9.22 7.11
N THR A 202 -4.23 9.81 7.98
CA THR A 202 -4.06 9.80 9.43
C THR A 202 -5.42 9.67 10.11
N VAL A 203 -5.42 9.25 11.37
CA VAL A 203 -6.61 9.28 12.22
C VAL A 203 -7.02 10.73 12.44
N ASP A 204 -8.27 11.06 12.11
CA ASP A 204 -8.84 12.39 12.28
C ASP A 204 -9.62 12.46 13.61
N PRO A 205 -9.21 13.30 14.57
CA PRO A 205 -9.93 13.51 15.84
C PRO A 205 -11.41 13.93 15.68
N GLY A 206 -11.75 14.59 14.58
CA GLY A 206 -13.10 15.05 14.26
C GLY A 206 -14.04 13.92 13.83
N VAL A 207 -13.51 12.73 13.52
CA VAL A 207 -14.28 11.55 13.08
C VAL A 207 -14.60 10.64 14.26
N LEU A 208 -15.88 10.33 14.46
CA LEU A 208 -16.39 9.52 15.55
C LEU A 208 -15.80 8.11 15.60
N ILE A 209 -15.71 7.45 14.44
CA ILE A 209 -15.13 6.10 14.33
C ILE A 209 -14.21 6.06 13.12
N THR A 210 -12.94 5.77 13.39
CA THR A 210 -11.94 5.48 12.35
C THR A 210 -11.45 4.05 12.51
N VAL A 211 -11.35 3.33 11.39
CA VAL A 211 -10.66 2.04 11.34
C VAL A 211 -9.43 2.20 10.47
N SER A 212 -8.26 1.83 10.99
CA SER A 212 -7.05 1.64 10.21
C SER A 212 -6.86 0.15 9.92
N VAL A 213 -6.44 -0.13 8.68
CA VAL A 213 -6.18 -1.48 8.17
C VAL A 213 -4.81 -1.49 7.52
N THR A 214 -3.88 -2.24 8.11
CA THR A 214 -2.47 -2.33 7.69
C THR A 214 -2.19 -3.66 7.02
N HIS A 215 -1.68 -3.63 5.78
CA HIS A 215 -1.17 -4.85 5.14
C HIS A 215 0.20 -5.22 5.71
N MET A 216 0.28 -6.32 6.47
CA MET A 216 1.46 -6.63 7.29
C MET A 216 2.71 -6.94 6.45
N ASN A 217 2.55 -7.66 5.35
CA ASN A 217 3.68 -7.93 4.43
C ASN A 217 4.20 -6.63 3.82
N ALA A 218 3.34 -5.73 3.37
CA ALA A 218 3.75 -4.43 2.81
C ALA A 218 4.50 -3.57 3.85
N LYS A 219 4.00 -3.50 5.10
CA LYS A 219 4.68 -2.83 6.21
C LYS A 219 6.07 -3.42 6.47
N ALA A 220 6.19 -4.74 6.50
CA ALA A 220 7.45 -5.42 6.69
C ALA A 220 8.42 -5.20 5.51
N SER A 221 7.94 -5.09 4.28
CA SER A 221 8.76 -4.76 3.11
C SER A 221 9.41 -3.38 3.22
N ILE A 222 8.69 -2.38 3.75
CA ILE A 222 9.26 -1.05 4.03
C ILE A 222 10.26 -1.10 5.17
N SER A 223 9.93 -1.81 6.26
CA SER A 223 10.81 -1.93 7.43
C SER A 223 12.16 -2.57 7.06
N LYS A 224 12.16 -3.57 6.17
CA LYS A 224 13.38 -4.20 5.65
C LYS A 224 14.23 -3.25 4.79
N MET A 225 13.64 -2.22 4.18
CA MET A 225 14.39 -1.19 3.45
C MET A 225 14.97 -0.09 4.36
N GLY A 226 14.32 0.21 5.49
CA GLY A 226 14.82 1.17 6.49
C GLY A 226 16.20 0.82 7.06
N SER A 227 16.66 -0.44 6.91
CA SER A 227 18.01 -0.84 7.28
C SER A 227 19.12 -0.34 6.32
N ALA A 228 18.80 0.21 5.14
CA ALA A 228 19.80 0.63 4.15
C ALA A 228 19.74 2.11 3.75
N SER A 229 18.68 2.86 4.11
CA SER A 229 18.44 4.21 3.56
C SER A 229 18.04 5.28 4.57
N ASP A 230 17.98 4.97 5.87
CA ASP A 230 17.57 5.94 6.90
C ASP A 230 18.66 6.99 7.24
N VAL A 231 19.82 6.94 6.58
CA VAL A 231 20.82 8.01 6.69
C VAL A 231 20.73 8.91 5.45
N ILE A 232 19.91 9.96 5.55
CA ILE A 232 19.98 11.08 4.63
C ILE A 232 21.26 11.85 4.98
N MET A 233 22.36 11.55 4.29
CA MET A 233 23.62 12.28 4.43
C MET A 233 23.57 13.54 3.55
N SER A 234 24.00 14.68 4.11
CA SER A 234 24.35 15.85 3.29
C SER A 234 25.52 15.52 2.36
N ILE A 235 25.69 16.32 1.30
CA ILE A 235 26.89 16.26 0.46
C ILE A 235 28.09 16.57 1.36
N GLU A 236 29.14 15.74 1.25
CA GLU A 236 30.39 15.91 1.99
C GLU A 236 31.03 17.26 1.66
N ASP A 237 31.36 18.04 2.68
CA ASP A 237 32.08 19.30 2.53
C ASP A 237 33.57 19.18 2.94
N GLU A 238 34.34 20.25 2.80
CA GLU A 238 35.77 20.26 3.15
C GLU A 238 36.01 20.00 4.66
N CYS A 239 35.05 20.35 5.52
CA CYS A 239 35.13 20.11 6.95
C CYS A 239 34.95 18.62 7.27
N ASP A 240 34.07 17.93 6.55
CA ASP A 240 33.89 16.48 6.66
C ASP A 240 35.17 15.72 6.26
N VAL A 241 35.85 16.16 5.20
CA VAL A 241 37.14 15.57 4.75
C VAL A 241 38.22 15.76 5.82
N LEU A 242 38.32 16.96 6.39
CA LEU A 242 39.24 17.26 7.49
C LEU A 242 38.96 16.43 8.73
N ALA A 243 37.69 16.26 9.09
CA ALA A 243 37.27 15.43 10.21
C ALA A 243 37.66 13.96 10.00
N LYS A 244 37.46 13.41 8.79
CA LYS A 244 37.90 12.05 8.44
C LYS A 244 39.42 11.89 8.55
N HIS A 245 40.17 12.89 8.10
CA HIS A 245 41.63 12.89 8.21
C HIS A 245 42.09 12.91 9.67
N LEU A 246 41.51 13.77 10.50
CA LEU A 246 41.80 13.84 11.93
C LEU A 246 41.47 12.52 12.65
N GLN A 247 40.31 11.91 12.36
CA GLN A 247 39.95 10.60 12.92
C GLN A 247 40.95 9.51 12.53
N HIS A 248 41.44 9.54 11.30
CA HIS A 248 42.45 8.60 10.83
C HIS A 248 43.78 8.78 11.57
N VAL A 249 44.24 10.02 11.73
CA VAL A 249 45.46 10.35 12.47
C VAL A 249 45.35 9.93 13.95
N VAL A 250 44.23 10.22 14.60
CA VAL A 250 43.99 9.85 16.01
C VAL A 250 43.99 8.33 16.19
N ARG A 251 43.40 7.57 15.26
CA ARG A 251 43.43 6.09 15.30
C ARG A 251 44.84 5.52 15.16
N ILE A 252 45.69 6.15 14.36
CA ILE A 252 47.09 5.71 14.19
C ILE A 252 47.92 6.03 15.44
N GLN A 253 47.60 7.10 16.16
CA GLN A 253 48.35 7.56 17.33
C GLN A 253 47.93 6.90 18.66
N GLN A 254 46.83 6.16 18.69
CA GLN A 254 46.42 5.35 19.85
C GLN A 254 46.50 3.86 19.54
N PRO A 255 47.69 3.22 19.63
CA PRO A 255 47.78 1.78 19.59
C PRO A 255 47.23 1.24 20.93
N GLY A 256 46.06 0.59 20.87
CA GLY A 256 45.53 -0.36 21.86
C GLY A 256 45.62 0.00 23.34
N ASN A 257 44.46 0.25 23.96
CA ASN A 257 44.26 -0.05 25.37
C ASN A 257 43.33 -1.26 25.47
#